data_AF-A0A7S4NL24-F1
#
_entry.id   AF-A0A7S4NL24-F1
#
_cell.length_a   1.000
_cell.length_b   1.000
_cell.length_c   1.000
_cell.angle_alpha   90.00
_cell.angle_beta   90.00
_cell.angle_gamma   90.00
#
_symmetry.space_group_name_H-M   'P 1'
#
loop_
_entity.id
_entity.type
_entity.pdbx_description
1 polymer ?
#
loop_
_entity_poly.entity_id
_entity_poly.type
_entity_poly.pdbx_seq_one_letter_code
_entity_poly.pdbx_strand_id
1 'polypeptide(L)'
;ITTGSELEFIHRKIIDCMYCCDISIVRQALQVLDKLVDRGNAEGIVGELVSYIPRAPQIIQSHIVEAIMSMAQTHCVSPSWVIDVFLNILKEANFVVSRSVWVRTYNFLSCKADSAQRSLVAAGNALGEKQLSEQLVVFCCHLLKTGEAASYAAQVQIVYSLLCKLSETALSEAMSCFFIMYRHSQSDDFRGLIKGIFTELSQCPDIEAQITACEYLGYIFETERLHSDDMMVAETRIGEIFGVPLNAADDYERPSALTSESISIEDIFAES
;
A
#
# COMPACT_ATOMS: atom_id res chain seq x y z
N ILE A 1 -3.67 -19.52 -29.93
CA ILE A 1 -2.52 -18.81 -30.53
C ILE A 1 -3.11 -17.67 -31.34
N THR A 2 -3.51 -16.59 -30.67
CA THR A 2 -3.80 -15.31 -31.33
C THR A 2 -2.47 -14.76 -31.80
N THR A 3 -2.41 -14.35 -33.06
CA THR A 3 -1.19 -13.78 -33.64
C THR A 3 -0.88 -12.46 -32.93
N GLY A 4 0.40 -12.13 -32.70
CA GLY A 4 0.79 -10.94 -31.94
C GLY A 4 0.14 -9.63 -32.44
N SER A 5 -0.15 -9.54 -33.74
CA SER A 5 -0.86 -8.42 -34.36
C SER A 5 -2.34 -8.30 -33.97
N GLU A 6 -3.04 -9.41 -33.71
CA GLU A 6 -4.43 -9.38 -33.28
C GLU A 6 -4.55 -8.91 -31.83
N LEU A 7 -3.59 -9.30 -30.99
CA LEU A 7 -3.53 -8.85 -29.59
C LEU A 7 -3.27 -7.35 -29.50
N GLU A 8 -2.35 -6.83 -30.31
CA GLU A 8 -2.08 -5.38 -30.40
C GLU A 8 -3.29 -4.58 -30.89
N PHE A 9 -4.03 -5.13 -31.85
CA PHE A 9 -5.25 -4.49 -32.36
C PHE A 9 -6.36 -4.45 -31.31
N ILE A 10 -6.60 -5.57 -30.61
CA ILE A 10 -7.58 -5.65 -29.52
C ILE A 10 -7.17 -4.72 -28.38
N HIS A 11 -5.89 -4.70 -28.02
CA HIS A 11 -5.33 -3.80 -27.01
C HIS A 11 -5.59 -2.34 -27.37
N ARG A 12 -5.28 -1.90 -28.60
CA ARG A 12 -5.52 -0.51 -29.02
C ARG A 12 -7.01 -0.16 -28.96
N LYS A 13 -7.89 -1.04 -29.41
CA LYS A 13 -9.34 -0.83 -29.32
C LYS A 13 -9.84 -0.73 -27.88
N ILE A 14 -9.30 -1.54 -26.97
CA ILE A 14 -9.64 -1.48 -25.54
C ILE A 14 -9.23 -0.13 -24.96
N ILE A 15 -8.01 0.32 -25.25
CA ILE A 15 -7.53 1.65 -24.83
C ILE A 15 -8.43 2.75 -25.42
N ASP A 16 -8.87 2.63 -26.67
CA ASP A 16 -9.84 3.57 -27.27
C ASP A 16 -11.19 3.57 -26.53
N CYS A 17 -11.69 2.41 -26.10
CA CYS A 17 -12.88 2.29 -25.26
C CYS A 17 -12.71 2.96 -23.88
N MET A 18 -11.48 3.13 -23.39
CA MET A 18 -11.24 3.86 -22.14
C MET A 18 -11.49 5.37 -22.26
N TYR A 19 -11.51 5.92 -23.48
CA TYR A 19 -11.92 7.31 -23.74
C TYR A 19 -13.45 7.49 -23.76
N CYS A 20 -14.22 6.41 -23.69
CA CYS A 20 -15.68 6.51 -23.62
C CYS A 20 -16.11 7.01 -22.23
N CYS A 21 -17.08 7.94 -22.19
CA CYS A 21 -17.63 8.47 -20.94
C CYS A 21 -18.58 7.50 -20.20
N ASP A 22 -18.70 6.24 -20.65
CA ASP A 22 -19.59 5.23 -20.05
C ASP A 22 -18.78 4.26 -19.19
N ILE A 23 -19.03 4.30 -17.88
CA ILE A 23 -18.34 3.48 -16.89
C ILE A 23 -18.58 1.98 -17.14
N SER A 24 -19.75 1.59 -17.66
CA SER A 24 -20.07 0.19 -17.93
C SER A 24 -19.18 -0.37 -19.04
N ILE A 25 -18.98 0.41 -20.10
CA ILE A 25 -18.08 0.06 -21.21
C ILE A 25 -16.64 -0.02 -20.72
N VAL A 26 -16.20 0.95 -19.91
CA VAL A 26 -14.83 0.94 -19.35
C VAL A 26 -14.60 -0.30 -18.48
N ARG A 27 -15.56 -0.66 -17.61
CA ARG A 27 -15.43 -1.85 -16.74
C ARG A 27 -15.33 -3.13 -17.57
N GLN A 28 -16.16 -3.29 -18.61
CA GLN A 28 -16.09 -4.44 -19.50
C GLN A 28 -14.76 -4.47 -20.27
N ALA A 29 -14.30 -3.33 -20.79
CA ALA A 29 -13.03 -3.22 -21.49
C ALA A 29 -11.85 -3.63 -20.60
N LEU A 30 -11.83 -3.18 -19.33
CA LEU A 30 -10.81 -3.56 -18.34
C LEU A 30 -10.88 -5.05 -17.98
N GLN A 31 -12.08 -5.63 -17.86
CA GLN A 31 -12.24 -7.08 -17.61
C GLN A 31 -11.74 -7.93 -18.78
N VAL A 32 -12.00 -7.50 -20.01
CA VAL A 32 -11.44 -8.18 -21.20
C VAL A 32 -9.92 -8.05 -21.18
N LEU A 33 -9.39 -6.88 -20.86
CA LEU A 33 -7.94 -6.65 -20.78
C LEU A 33 -7.28 -7.59 -19.75
N ASP A 34 -7.86 -7.72 -18.56
CA ASP A 34 -7.35 -8.62 -17.50
C ASP A 34 -7.24 -10.09 -17.95
N LYS A 35 -8.15 -10.54 -18.82
CA LYS A 35 -8.14 -11.89 -19.41
C LYS A 35 -7.11 -12.08 -20.54
N LEU A 36 -6.71 -10.99 -21.19
CA LEU A 36 -5.72 -10.99 -22.27
C LEU A 36 -4.29 -10.80 -21.76
N VAL A 37 -4.16 -10.26 -20.54
CA VAL A 37 -2.87 -10.07 -19.88
C VAL A 37 -2.30 -11.42 -19.45
N ASP A 38 -1.01 -11.59 -19.70
CA ASP A 38 -0.19 -12.67 -19.20
C ASP A 38 1.08 -12.10 -18.55
N ARG A 39 1.91 -12.95 -17.96
CA ARG A 39 3.15 -12.51 -17.29
C ARG A 39 4.17 -11.86 -18.25
N GLY A 40 4.08 -12.10 -19.56
CA GLY A 40 5.00 -11.56 -20.56
C GLY A 40 4.61 -10.16 -21.05
N ASN A 41 3.33 -9.82 -21.00
CA ASN A 41 2.80 -8.54 -21.48
C ASN A 41 2.35 -7.59 -20.35
N ALA A 42 2.20 -8.08 -19.12
CA ALA A 42 1.64 -7.33 -17.99
C ALA A 42 2.36 -6.01 -17.72
N GLU A 43 3.70 -5.98 -17.76
CA GLU A 43 4.47 -4.75 -17.49
C GLU A 43 4.17 -3.64 -18.50
N GLY A 44 4.07 -4.00 -19.78
CA GLY A 44 3.76 -3.04 -20.85
C GLY A 44 2.35 -2.48 -20.75
N ILE A 45 1.36 -3.38 -20.56
CA ILE A 45 -0.06 -3.00 -20.47
C ILE A 45 -0.30 -2.15 -19.22
N VAL A 46 0.19 -2.58 -18.05
CA VAL A 46 0.06 -1.80 -16.80
C VAL A 46 0.75 -0.44 -16.93
N GLY A 47 1.93 -0.37 -17.55
CA GLY A 47 2.62 0.90 -17.79
C GLY A 47 1.82 1.88 -18.65
N GLU A 48 1.20 1.41 -19.73
CA GLU A 48 0.33 2.24 -20.57
C GLU A 48 -0.89 2.73 -19.80
N LEU A 49 -1.54 1.86 -19.02
CA LEU A 49 -2.69 2.23 -18.19
C LEU A 49 -2.33 3.25 -17.11
N VAL A 50 -1.19 3.11 -16.44
CA VAL A 50 -0.71 4.10 -15.45
C VAL A 50 -0.52 5.47 -16.12
N SER A 51 0.07 5.51 -17.32
CA SER A 51 0.24 6.75 -18.08
C SER A 51 -1.08 7.40 -18.52
N TYR A 52 -2.16 6.61 -18.57
CA TYR A 52 -3.49 7.08 -18.94
C TYR A 52 -4.24 7.71 -17.75
N ILE A 53 -3.95 7.32 -16.50
CA ILE A 53 -4.68 7.80 -15.31
C ILE A 53 -4.84 9.33 -15.29
N PRO A 54 -3.78 10.14 -15.47
CA PRO A 54 -3.89 11.60 -15.36
C PRO A 54 -4.81 12.25 -16.40
N ARG A 55 -5.12 11.54 -17.50
CA ARG A 55 -5.95 12.04 -18.62
C ARG A 55 -7.43 11.69 -18.46
N ALA A 56 -7.75 10.70 -17.63
CA ALA A 56 -9.11 10.22 -17.43
C ALA A 56 -9.88 11.07 -16.40
N PRO A 57 -11.21 11.17 -16.49
CA PRO A 57 -12.04 11.73 -15.41
C PRO A 57 -11.90 10.94 -14.10
N GLN A 58 -11.98 11.60 -12.94
CA GLN A 58 -11.76 10.98 -11.62
C GLN A 58 -12.61 9.71 -11.37
N ILE A 59 -13.87 9.72 -11.81
CA ILE A 59 -14.77 8.55 -11.68
C ILE A 59 -14.24 7.32 -12.45
N ILE A 60 -13.62 7.55 -13.60
CA ILE A 60 -13.01 6.51 -14.43
C ILE A 60 -11.65 6.12 -13.85
N GLN A 61 -10.85 7.09 -13.37
CA GLN A 61 -9.54 6.85 -12.75
C GLN A 61 -9.61 5.80 -11.64
N SER A 62 -10.65 5.85 -10.78
CA SER A 62 -10.83 4.90 -9.69
C SER A 62 -10.95 3.44 -10.19
N HIS A 63 -11.75 3.22 -11.23
CA HIS A 63 -11.90 1.91 -11.84
C HIS A 63 -10.63 1.42 -12.52
N ILE A 64 -9.87 2.34 -13.14
CA ILE A 64 -8.59 2.02 -13.78
C ILE A 64 -7.57 1.59 -12.72
N VAL A 65 -7.44 2.36 -11.63
CA VAL A 65 -6.52 2.04 -10.53
C VAL A 65 -6.84 0.69 -9.91
N GLU A 66 -8.12 0.40 -9.65
CA GLU A 66 -8.52 -0.91 -9.11
C GLU A 66 -8.17 -2.06 -10.08
N ALA A 67 -8.41 -1.88 -11.38
CA ALA A 67 -8.05 -2.87 -12.39
C ALA A 67 -6.54 -3.06 -12.52
N ILE A 68 -5.75 -1.97 -12.57
CA ILE A 68 -4.29 -2.02 -12.61
C ILE A 68 -3.76 -2.84 -11.43
N MET A 69 -4.24 -2.55 -10.21
CA MET A 69 -3.76 -3.27 -9.03
C MET A 69 -4.19 -4.73 -9.02
N SER A 70 -5.39 -5.05 -9.50
CA SER A 70 -5.83 -6.43 -9.68
C SER A 70 -4.95 -7.18 -10.68
N MET A 71 -4.67 -6.57 -11.84
CA MET A 71 -3.79 -7.14 -12.88
C MET A 71 -2.37 -7.34 -12.35
N ALA A 72 -1.80 -6.33 -11.68
CA ALA A 72 -0.45 -6.40 -11.13
C ALA A 72 -0.30 -7.48 -10.05
N GLN A 73 -1.34 -7.71 -9.25
CA GLN A 73 -1.34 -8.75 -8.20
C GLN A 73 -1.53 -10.15 -8.79
N THR A 74 -2.43 -10.30 -9.77
CA THR A 74 -2.77 -11.59 -10.40
C THR A 74 -1.64 -12.08 -11.32
N HIS A 75 -1.13 -11.19 -12.15
CA HIS A 75 -0.07 -11.46 -13.14
C HIS A 75 1.33 -11.06 -12.64
N CYS A 76 1.51 -11.06 -11.31
CA CYS A 76 2.72 -10.62 -10.63
C CYS A 76 3.99 -11.29 -11.17
N VAL A 77 4.86 -10.51 -11.81
CA VAL A 77 6.21 -10.93 -12.23
C VAL A 77 7.15 -11.03 -11.02
N SER A 78 7.14 -10.00 -10.17
CA SER A 78 7.87 -9.95 -8.90
C SER A 78 7.14 -9.04 -7.90
N PRO A 79 7.26 -9.27 -6.58
CA PRO A 79 6.66 -8.37 -5.58
C PRO A 79 7.24 -6.95 -5.66
N SER A 80 8.51 -6.83 -6.01
CA SER A 80 9.20 -5.56 -6.28
C SER A 80 8.52 -4.72 -7.35
N TRP A 81 8.10 -5.35 -8.45
CA TRP A 81 7.39 -4.67 -9.52
C TRP A 81 6.03 -4.12 -9.05
N VAL A 82 5.30 -4.85 -8.19
CA VAL A 82 4.02 -4.37 -7.63
C VAL A 82 4.22 -3.14 -6.74
N ILE A 83 5.33 -3.08 -5.99
CA ILE A 83 5.71 -1.90 -5.21
C ILE A 83 5.93 -0.71 -6.13
N ASP A 84 6.70 -0.89 -7.20
CA ASP A 84 7.00 0.17 -8.17
C ASP A 84 5.72 0.67 -8.86
N VAL A 85 4.81 -0.23 -9.27
CA VAL A 85 3.51 0.13 -9.84
C VAL A 85 2.68 0.94 -8.86
N PHE A 86 2.56 0.49 -7.60
CA PHE A 86 1.73 1.21 -6.62
C PHE A 86 2.32 2.57 -6.24
N LEU A 87 3.65 2.67 -6.09
CA LEU A 87 4.33 3.95 -5.88
C LEU A 87 4.07 4.92 -7.04
N ASN A 88 4.11 4.46 -8.28
CA ASN A 88 3.80 5.29 -9.43
C ASN A 88 2.34 5.77 -9.44
N ILE A 89 1.38 4.91 -9.07
CA ILE A 89 -0.02 5.32 -8.92
C ILE A 89 -0.18 6.39 -7.84
N LEU A 90 0.50 6.28 -6.70
CA LEU A 90 0.43 7.28 -5.63
C LEU A 90 1.04 8.63 -6.04
N LYS A 91 2.03 8.62 -6.94
CA LYS A 91 2.60 9.85 -7.49
C LYS A 91 1.65 10.54 -8.45
N GLU A 92 1.05 9.78 -9.37
CA GLU A 92 0.20 10.32 -10.43
C GLU A 92 -1.25 10.60 -9.98
N ALA A 93 -1.78 9.80 -9.04
CA ALA A 93 -3.21 9.78 -8.71
C ALA A 93 -3.53 9.38 -7.26
N ASN A 94 -2.83 9.95 -6.27
CA ASN A 94 -3.05 9.64 -4.84
C ASN A 94 -4.53 9.77 -4.39
N PHE A 95 -5.23 10.86 -4.70
CA PHE A 95 -6.61 11.09 -4.23
C PHE A 95 -7.64 10.08 -4.78
N VAL A 96 -7.26 9.27 -5.77
CA VAL A 96 -8.12 8.28 -6.43
C VAL A 96 -8.07 6.92 -5.73
N VAL A 97 -6.97 6.63 -5.01
CA VAL A 97 -6.75 5.32 -4.41
C VAL A 97 -7.73 5.10 -3.26
N SER A 98 -8.58 4.09 -3.39
CA SER A 98 -9.55 3.70 -2.36
C SER A 98 -8.89 2.92 -1.22
N ARG A 99 -9.52 2.94 -0.04
CA ARG A 99 -9.03 2.19 1.12
C ARG A 99 -8.98 0.68 0.87
N SER A 100 -9.91 0.13 0.08
CA SER A 100 -9.93 -1.30 -0.25
C SER A 100 -8.72 -1.72 -1.09
N VAL A 101 -8.37 -0.92 -2.11
CA VAL A 101 -7.18 -1.15 -2.94
C VAL A 101 -5.91 -1.06 -2.10
N TRP A 102 -5.86 -0.06 -1.20
CA TRP A 102 -4.75 0.12 -0.27
C TRP A 102 -4.52 -1.11 0.61
N VAL A 103 -5.54 -1.53 1.37
CA VAL A 103 -5.45 -2.67 2.31
C VAL A 103 -5.09 -3.96 1.57
N ARG A 104 -5.72 -4.23 0.41
CA ARG A 104 -5.40 -5.39 -0.42
C ARG A 104 -3.94 -5.40 -0.85
N THR A 105 -3.43 -4.26 -1.29
CA THR A 105 -2.04 -4.11 -1.76
C THR A 105 -1.06 -4.28 -0.60
N TYR A 106 -1.32 -3.65 0.54
CA TYR A 106 -0.49 -3.81 1.72
C TYR A 106 -0.41 -5.26 2.19
N ASN A 107 -1.55 -5.98 2.25
CA ASN A 107 -1.57 -7.39 2.65
C ASN A 107 -0.80 -8.27 1.65
N PHE A 108 -0.97 -8.03 0.35
CA PHE A 108 -0.24 -8.74 -0.70
C PHE A 108 1.28 -8.58 -0.58
N LEU A 109 1.75 -7.36 -0.27
CA LEU A 109 3.17 -7.06 -0.09
C LEU A 109 3.73 -7.63 1.21
N SER A 110 2.98 -7.51 2.31
CA SER A 110 3.38 -7.98 3.64
C SER A 110 3.55 -9.49 3.70
N CYS A 111 2.76 -10.26 2.94
CA CYS A 111 2.87 -11.72 2.89
C CYS A 111 4.13 -12.23 2.14
N LYS A 112 4.85 -11.38 1.40
CA LYS A 112 5.96 -11.79 0.55
C LYS A 112 7.31 -11.34 1.12
N ALA A 113 7.99 -12.25 1.82
CA ALA A 113 9.26 -12.03 2.52
C ALA A 113 10.39 -11.46 1.62
N ASP A 114 10.45 -11.86 0.35
CA ASP A 114 11.50 -11.42 -0.60
C ASP A 114 11.39 -9.94 -1.01
N SER A 115 10.32 -9.25 -0.61
CA SER A 115 10.10 -7.84 -0.97
C SER A 115 10.80 -6.85 -0.03
N ALA A 116 11.15 -7.26 1.19
CA ALA A 116 11.54 -6.33 2.27
C ALA A 116 12.74 -5.44 1.90
N GLN A 117 13.83 -6.01 1.38
CA GLN A 117 15.03 -5.23 1.03
C GLN A 117 14.77 -4.24 -0.11
N ARG A 118 13.97 -4.64 -1.11
CA ARG A 118 13.63 -3.77 -2.24
C ARG A 118 12.65 -2.68 -1.83
N SER A 119 11.69 -2.99 -0.96
CA SER A 119 10.77 -2.04 -0.34
C SER A 119 11.51 -0.88 0.33
N LEU A 120 12.60 -1.17 1.05
CA LEU A 120 13.43 -0.14 1.70
C LEU A 120 14.09 0.82 0.70
N VAL A 121 14.67 0.27 -0.37
CA VAL A 121 15.30 1.08 -1.43
C VAL A 121 14.24 1.93 -2.14
N ALA A 122 13.09 1.35 -2.45
CA ALA A 122 11.99 2.03 -3.11
C ALA A 122 11.42 3.17 -2.23
N ALA A 123 11.22 2.93 -0.93
CA ALA A 123 10.79 3.94 0.03
C ALA A 123 11.82 5.07 0.17
N GLY A 124 13.11 4.73 0.26
CA GLY A 124 14.19 5.73 0.35
C GLY A 124 14.24 6.64 -0.88
N ASN A 125 14.11 6.06 -2.08
CA ASN A 125 14.06 6.83 -3.32
C ASN A 125 12.82 7.71 -3.40
N ALA A 126 11.64 7.17 -3.05
CA ALA A 126 10.38 7.90 -3.07
C ALA A 126 10.40 9.09 -2.09
N LEU A 127 10.90 8.90 -0.86
CA LEU A 127 11.03 9.96 0.16
C LEU A 127 12.05 11.05 -0.21
N GLY A 128 12.99 10.76 -1.12
CA GLY A 128 13.95 11.73 -1.63
C GLY A 128 13.39 12.71 -2.66
N GLU A 129 12.15 12.52 -3.11
CA GLU A 129 11.51 13.37 -4.12
C GLU A 129 10.99 14.70 -3.55
N LYS A 130 10.92 15.74 -4.39
CA LYS A 130 10.57 17.11 -3.95
C LYS A 130 9.09 17.31 -3.60
N GLN A 131 8.20 16.49 -4.14
CA GLN A 131 6.76 16.57 -3.90
C GLN A 131 6.26 15.21 -3.40
N LEU A 132 5.89 15.17 -2.13
CA LEU A 132 5.42 13.97 -1.46
C LEU A 132 3.95 14.16 -1.09
N SER A 133 3.09 13.28 -1.59
CA SER A 133 1.71 13.20 -1.14
C SER A 133 1.63 12.48 0.21
N GLU A 134 0.62 12.81 1.02
CA GLU A 134 0.46 12.17 2.35
C GLU A 134 0.37 10.65 2.25
N GLN A 135 -0.41 10.15 1.30
CA GLN A 135 -0.53 8.71 1.06
C GLN A 135 0.81 8.08 0.66
N LEU A 136 1.65 8.76 -0.11
CA LEU A 136 2.99 8.25 -0.43
C LEU A 136 3.86 8.14 0.82
N VAL A 137 3.84 9.15 1.70
CA VAL A 137 4.58 9.13 2.97
C VAL A 137 4.12 7.97 3.84
N VAL A 138 2.81 7.82 4.03
CA VAL A 138 2.21 6.72 4.80
C VAL A 138 2.57 5.37 4.19
N PHE A 139 2.54 5.23 2.85
CA PHE A 139 2.96 3.99 2.20
C PHE A 139 4.42 3.67 2.51
N CYS A 140 5.30 4.68 2.43
CA CYS A 140 6.70 4.52 2.77
C CYS A 140 6.87 4.09 4.22
N CYS A 141 6.13 4.65 5.18
CA CYS A 141 6.13 4.19 6.58
C CYS A 141 5.78 2.70 6.70
N HIS A 142 4.73 2.26 5.99
CA HIS A 142 4.34 0.85 5.96
C HIS A 142 5.40 -0.06 5.33
N LEU A 143 6.11 0.41 4.29
CA LEU A 143 7.23 -0.33 3.69
C LEU A 143 8.42 -0.40 4.65
N LEU A 144 8.77 0.70 5.31
CA LEU A 144 9.89 0.75 6.26
C LEU A 144 9.69 -0.18 7.47
N LYS A 145 8.45 -0.34 7.93
CA LYS A 145 8.07 -1.32 8.96
C LYS A 145 8.51 -2.75 8.64
N THR A 146 8.59 -3.12 7.36
CA THR A 146 8.94 -4.50 6.95
C THR A 146 10.44 -4.80 6.96
N GLY A 147 11.29 -3.78 7.12
CA GLY A 147 12.74 -3.94 7.06
C GLY A 147 13.43 -4.06 8.41
N GLU A 148 14.73 -4.34 8.37
CA GLU A 148 15.61 -4.32 9.55
C GLU A 148 16.08 -2.90 9.93
N ALA A 149 15.99 -2.58 11.23
CA ALA A 149 16.20 -1.26 11.85
C ALA A 149 17.45 -0.49 11.41
N ALA A 150 18.56 -1.18 11.17
CA ALA A 150 19.84 -0.56 10.88
C ALA A 150 19.89 0.17 9.52
N SER A 151 19.00 -0.17 8.59
CA SER A 151 19.06 0.29 7.19
C SER A 151 18.25 1.56 6.90
N TYR A 152 17.41 2.02 7.84
CA TYR A 152 16.43 3.09 7.58
C TYR A 152 16.36 4.26 8.56
N ALA A 153 17.34 4.42 9.45
CA ALA A 153 17.37 5.54 10.39
C ALA A 153 17.30 6.93 9.70
N ALA A 154 17.96 7.07 8.55
CA ALA A 154 17.91 8.32 7.76
C ALA A 154 16.50 8.58 7.18
N GLN A 155 15.83 7.54 6.68
CA GLN A 155 14.49 7.61 6.11
C GLN A 155 13.46 7.96 7.19
N VAL A 156 13.59 7.39 8.39
CA VAL A 156 12.75 7.76 9.55
C VAL A 156 12.92 9.24 9.89
N GLN A 157 14.13 9.77 9.84
CA GLN A 157 14.37 11.20 10.10
C GLN A 157 13.74 12.10 9.02
N ILE A 158 13.76 11.66 7.76
CA ILE A 158 13.06 12.36 6.67
C ILE A 158 11.55 12.37 6.92
N VAL A 159 10.96 11.22 7.23
CA VAL A 159 9.53 11.12 7.56
C VAL A 159 9.20 11.99 8.78
N TYR A 160 10.05 12.00 9.81
CA TYR A 160 9.88 12.83 10.99
C TYR A 160 9.74 14.32 10.63
N SER A 161 10.61 14.82 9.75
CA SER A 161 10.56 16.22 9.27
C SER A 161 9.27 16.57 8.50
N LEU A 162 8.53 15.56 8.03
CA LEU A 162 7.30 15.72 7.26
C LEU A 162 6.04 15.54 8.11
N LEU A 163 6.13 14.99 9.33
CA LEU A 163 4.96 14.67 10.17
C LEU A 163 4.06 15.87 10.43
N CYS A 164 4.63 17.05 10.67
CA CYS A 164 3.87 18.27 10.95
C CYS A 164 3.05 18.79 9.76
N LYS A 165 3.24 18.23 8.56
CA LYS A 165 2.50 18.57 7.34
C LYS A 165 1.40 17.57 7.01
N LEU A 166 1.33 16.45 7.73
CA LEU A 166 0.35 15.39 7.48
C LEU A 166 -0.99 15.73 8.15
N SER A 167 -2.08 15.28 7.53
CA SER A 167 -3.39 15.20 8.18
C SER A 167 -3.37 14.30 9.42
N GLU A 168 -4.33 14.51 10.33
CA GLU A 168 -4.46 13.76 11.60
C GLU A 168 -4.48 12.23 11.37
N THR A 169 -5.18 11.77 10.33
CA THR A 169 -5.27 10.34 9.98
C THR A 169 -3.93 9.79 9.49
N ALA A 170 -3.24 10.51 8.60
CA ALA A 170 -1.92 10.12 8.11
C ALA A 170 -0.85 10.15 9.21
N LEU A 171 -0.93 11.12 10.13
CA LEU A 171 -0.06 11.22 11.28
C LEU A 171 -0.26 10.03 12.24
N SER A 172 -1.51 9.67 12.54
CA SER A 172 -1.83 8.49 13.37
C SER A 172 -1.29 7.19 12.78
N GLU A 173 -1.45 6.98 11.47
CA GLU A 173 -0.91 5.80 10.78
C GLU A 173 0.64 5.79 10.78
N ALA A 174 1.28 6.96 10.59
CA ALA A 174 2.74 7.08 10.65
C ALA A 174 3.29 6.79 12.05
N MET A 175 2.66 7.33 13.10
CA MET A 175 3.02 7.06 14.49
C MET A 175 2.87 5.57 14.84
N SER A 176 1.79 4.94 14.38
CA SER A 176 1.58 3.49 14.52
C SER A 176 2.72 2.70 13.87
N CYS A 177 3.18 3.11 12.68
CA CYS A 177 4.32 2.48 12.02
C CYS A 177 5.61 2.63 12.83
N PHE A 178 5.91 3.83 13.35
CA PHE A 178 7.09 4.08 14.19
C PHE A 178 7.09 3.23 15.47
N PHE A 179 5.94 3.08 16.12
CA PHE A 179 5.82 2.22 17.28
C PHE A 179 6.09 0.75 16.94
N ILE A 180 5.58 0.26 15.81
CA ILE A 180 5.85 -1.11 15.36
C ILE A 180 7.34 -1.29 15.02
N MET A 181 7.96 -0.31 14.36
CA MET A 181 9.41 -0.31 14.06
C MET A 181 10.25 -0.35 15.34
N TYR A 182 9.84 0.39 16.38
CA TYR A 182 10.48 0.33 17.70
C TYR A 182 10.43 -1.09 18.28
N ARG A 183 9.29 -1.78 18.19
CA ARG A 183 9.14 -3.15 18.73
C ARG A 183 9.98 -4.18 17.99
N HIS A 184 10.10 -4.07 16.68
CA HIS A 184 10.90 -5.02 15.89
C HIS A 184 12.40 -4.73 15.91
N SER A 185 12.82 -3.52 16.32
CA SER A 185 14.22 -3.14 16.37
C SER A 185 14.93 -3.75 17.58
N GLN A 186 16.04 -4.45 17.32
CA GLN A 186 16.98 -4.88 18.36
C GLN A 186 18.04 -3.82 18.70
N SER A 187 18.18 -2.77 17.88
CA SER A 187 19.17 -1.72 18.08
C SER A 187 18.68 -0.69 19.11
N ASP A 188 19.45 -0.51 20.19
CA ASP A 188 19.17 0.48 21.23
C ASP A 188 19.27 1.93 20.71
N ASP A 189 20.18 2.21 19.78
CA ASP A 189 20.32 3.53 19.15
C ASP A 189 19.05 3.90 18.38
N PHE A 190 18.52 2.96 17.57
CA PHE A 190 17.30 3.18 16.81
C PHE A 190 16.07 3.28 17.73
N ARG A 191 16.00 2.47 18.78
CA ARG A 191 14.95 2.59 19.80
C ARG A 191 15.00 3.94 20.51
N GLY A 192 16.20 4.45 20.80
CA GLY A 192 16.43 5.79 21.34
C GLY A 192 15.94 6.90 20.41
N LEU A 193 16.18 6.78 19.10
CA LEU A 193 15.68 7.72 18.10
C LEU A 193 14.15 7.83 18.12
N ILE A 194 13.45 6.68 18.06
CA ILE A 194 11.98 6.65 18.05
C ILE A 194 11.40 7.20 19.37
N LYS A 195 12.01 6.88 20.51
CA LYS A 195 11.63 7.49 21.80
C LYS A 195 11.79 9.01 21.79
N GLY A 196 12.88 9.51 21.22
CA GLY A 196 13.11 10.94 21.07
C GLY A 196 11.99 11.60 20.27
N ILE A 197 11.63 11.00 19.14
CA ILE A 197 10.50 11.45 18.29
C ILE A 197 9.20 11.50 19.07
N PHE A 198 8.81 10.43 19.78
CA PHE A 198 7.58 10.44 20.57
C PHE A 198 7.62 11.43 21.75
N THR A 199 8.80 11.64 22.35
CA THR A 199 8.99 12.63 23.42
C THR A 199 8.76 14.05 22.89
N GLU A 200 9.24 14.37 21.70
CA GLU A 200 8.96 15.65 21.04
C GLU A 200 7.47 15.78 20.67
N LEU A 201 6.86 14.73 20.11
CA LEU A 201 5.43 14.72 19.75
C LEU A 201 4.50 14.83 20.97
N SER A 202 4.91 14.33 22.15
CA SER A 202 4.15 14.50 23.40
C SER A 202 4.01 15.96 23.85
N GLN A 203 4.81 16.86 23.29
CA GLN A 203 4.76 18.30 23.57
C GLN A 203 4.12 19.09 22.41
N CYS A 204 3.62 18.40 21.39
CA CYS A 204 2.95 19.01 20.25
C CYS A 204 1.65 19.70 20.70
N PRO A 205 1.28 20.86 20.12
CA PRO A 205 0.00 21.51 20.41
C PRO A 205 -1.21 20.74 19.88
N ASP A 206 -1.02 19.84 18.92
CA ASP A 206 -2.07 18.95 18.44
C ASP A 206 -2.39 17.90 19.52
N ILE A 207 -3.63 17.94 20.01
CA ILE A 207 -4.07 17.13 21.14
C ILE A 207 -4.12 15.64 20.79
N GLU A 208 -4.52 15.27 19.57
CA GLU A 208 -4.63 13.87 19.15
C GLU A 208 -3.24 13.27 18.98
N ALA A 209 -2.33 14.03 18.36
CA ALA A 209 -0.93 13.65 18.23
C ALA A 209 -0.26 13.52 19.61
N GLN A 210 -0.51 14.48 20.51
CA GLN A 210 0.02 14.49 21.86
C GLN A 210 -0.47 13.29 22.67
N ILE A 211 -1.77 13.01 22.67
CA ILE A 211 -2.36 11.88 23.39
C ILE A 211 -1.77 10.57 22.89
N THR A 212 -1.79 10.37 21.57
CA THR A 212 -1.25 9.16 20.94
C THR A 212 0.24 8.96 21.27
N ALA A 213 1.04 10.03 21.21
CA ALA A 213 2.46 9.96 21.56
C ALA A 213 2.68 9.63 23.05
N CYS A 214 1.89 10.21 23.95
CA CYS A 214 1.92 9.89 25.37
C CYS A 214 1.57 8.41 25.64
N GLU A 215 0.56 7.88 24.95
CA GLU A 215 0.17 6.47 25.05
C GLU A 215 1.30 5.54 24.60
N TYR A 216 1.89 5.79 23.42
CA TYR A 216 3.03 5.00 22.93
C TYR A 216 4.26 5.09 23.84
N LEU A 217 4.56 6.26 24.40
CA LEU A 217 5.61 6.39 25.42
C LEU A 217 5.29 5.57 26.67
N GLY A 218 4.04 5.62 27.15
CA GLY A 218 3.58 4.81 28.27
C GLY A 218 3.82 3.32 28.03
N TYR A 219 3.46 2.81 26.84
CA TYR A 219 3.74 1.43 26.45
C TYR A 219 5.23 1.13 26.39
N ILE A 220 6.03 2.02 25.81
CA ILE A 220 7.48 1.87 25.73
C ILE A 220 8.08 1.75 27.14
N PHE A 221 7.71 2.62 28.08
CA PHE A 221 8.22 2.59 29.44
C PHE A 221 7.80 1.31 30.19
N GLU A 222 6.56 0.84 30.03
CA GLU A 222 6.13 -0.41 30.66
C GLU A 222 6.83 -1.63 30.06
N THR A 223 7.05 -1.63 28.73
CA THR A 223 7.76 -2.71 28.03
C THR A 223 9.21 -2.83 28.50
N GLU A 224 9.87 -1.72 28.82
CA GLU A 224 11.24 -1.74 29.36
C GLU A 224 11.31 -2.16 30.82
N ARG A 225 10.19 -2.09 31.53
CA ARG A 225 10.06 -2.47 32.94
C ARG A 225 9.83 -3.98 33.11
N LEU A 226 9.18 -4.62 32.14
CA LEU A 226 8.88 -6.05 32.12
C LEU A 226 10.04 -6.84 31.49
N HIS A 227 10.49 -7.92 32.14
CA HIS A 227 11.46 -8.85 31.56
C HIS A 227 10.79 -9.72 30.47
N SER A 228 11.59 -10.22 29.53
CA SER A 228 11.24 -10.77 28.20
C SER A 228 10.06 -11.76 28.13
N ASP A 229 9.67 -12.44 29.21
CA ASP A 229 8.63 -13.49 29.22
C ASP A 229 7.20 -12.93 29.44
N ASP A 230 7.05 -11.75 30.06
CA ASP A 230 5.74 -11.10 30.25
C ASP A 230 5.30 -10.28 29.00
N MET A 231 6.20 -10.15 28.02
CA MET A 231 6.01 -9.35 26.81
C MET A 231 4.87 -9.88 25.93
N MET A 232 4.77 -11.19 25.74
CA MET A 232 3.72 -11.84 24.93
C MET A 232 2.30 -11.61 25.48
N VAL A 233 2.18 -11.51 26.82
CA VAL A 233 0.88 -11.29 27.50
C VAL A 233 0.48 -9.82 27.43
N ALA A 234 1.43 -8.90 27.57
CA ALA A 234 1.21 -7.47 27.34
C ALA A 234 0.88 -7.18 25.86
N GLU A 235 1.55 -7.84 24.92
CA GLU A 235 1.32 -7.75 23.48
C GLU A 235 -0.10 -8.16 23.07
N THR A 236 -0.66 -9.21 23.69
CA THR A 236 -2.04 -9.65 23.44
C THR A 236 -3.05 -8.60 23.92
N ARG A 237 -2.83 -8.00 25.09
CA ARG A 237 -3.70 -6.94 25.64
C ARG A 237 -3.64 -5.64 24.86
N ILE A 238 -2.49 -5.28 24.30
CA ILE A 238 -2.33 -4.11 23.44
C ILE A 238 -3.10 -4.32 22.12
N GLY A 239 -3.06 -5.53 21.55
CA GLY A 239 -3.86 -5.87 20.36
C GLY A 239 -5.38 -5.81 20.57
N GLU A 240 -5.86 -6.04 21.79
CA GLU A 240 -7.29 -5.95 22.16
C GLU A 240 -7.77 -4.51 22.38
N ILE A 241 -6.90 -3.60 22.84
CA ILE A 241 -7.27 -2.20 23.16
C ILE A 241 -7.41 -1.33 21.89
N PHE A 242 -6.57 -1.56 20.88
CA PHE A 242 -6.57 -0.75 19.67
C PHE A 242 -7.65 -1.15 18.63
N GLY A 243 -8.46 -2.18 18.89
CA GLY A 243 -9.52 -2.65 17.96
C GLY A 243 -9.00 -3.09 16.57
N VAL A 244 -7.69 -3.07 16.38
CA VAL A 244 -6.97 -3.57 15.22
C VAL A 244 -6.03 -4.62 15.79
N PRO A 245 -6.30 -5.92 15.58
CA PRO A 245 -5.32 -6.93 15.95
C PRO A 245 -3.97 -6.51 15.36
N LEU A 246 -2.90 -6.49 16.16
CA LEU A 246 -1.55 -6.27 15.63
C LEU A 246 -1.11 -7.41 14.68
N ASN A 247 -1.91 -8.49 14.62
CA ASN A 247 -1.94 -9.57 13.63
C ASN A 247 -3.05 -9.42 12.55
N ALA A 248 -3.66 -8.25 12.37
CA ALA A 248 -4.72 -8.01 11.38
C ALA A 248 -4.21 -7.98 9.93
N ALA A 249 -3.21 -8.79 9.60
CA ALA A 249 -3.18 -9.42 8.28
C ALA A 249 -4.22 -10.56 8.20
N ASP A 250 -4.66 -11.13 9.34
CA ASP A 250 -5.49 -12.35 9.37
C ASP A 250 -7.00 -12.13 9.60
N ASP A 251 -7.45 -10.96 10.07
CA ASP A 251 -8.87 -10.68 10.34
C ASP A 251 -9.50 -9.60 9.44
N TYR A 252 -8.86 -9.25 8.33
CA TYR A 252 -9.62 -8.73 7.19
C TYR A 252 -10.26 -9.94 6.53
N GLU A 253 -11.58 -10.07 6.67
CA GLU A 253 -12.40 -11.09 6.03
C GLU A 253 -11.73 -11.61 4.76
N ARG A 254 -11.33 -12.89 4.77
CA ARG A 254 -11.03 -13.62 3.54
C ARG A 254 -12.12 -13.21 2.55
N PRO A 255 -11.80 -12.66 1.37
CA PRO A 255 -12.74 -12.78 0.29
C PRO A 255 -13.00 -14.28 0.20
N SER A 256 -14.24 -14.68 0.47
CA SER A 256 -14.77 -15.96 0.03
C SER A 256 -14.14 -16.22 -1.33
N ALA A 257 -13.42 -17.33 -1.45
CA ALA A 257 -12.77 -17.72 -2.69
C ALA A 257 -13.67 -17.27 -3.84
N LEU A 258 -13.17 -16.36 -4.69
CA LEU A 258 -13.80 -16.10 -5.97
C LEU A 258 -13.79 -17.45 -6.66
N THR A 259 -14.87 -18.20 -6.46
CA THR A 259 -15.24 -19.32 -7.28
C THR A 259 -15.26 -18.72 -8.66
N SER A 260 -14.27 -19.14 -9.46
CA SER A 260 -14.28 -18.99 -10.88
C SER A 260 -15.56 -19.65 -11.39
N GLU A 261 -16.68 -18.93 -11.35
CA GLU A 261 -17.75 -19.18 -12.28
C GLU A 261 -17.18 -18.78 -13.63
N SER A 262 -16.72 -19.80 -14.34
CA SER A 262 -16.34 -19.77 -15.73
C SER A 262 -17.56 -19.32 -16.54
N ILE A 263 -17.75 -18.01 -16.67
CA ILE A 263 -18.63 -17.45 -17.68
C ILE A 263 -17.94 -17.70 -19.02
N SER A 264 -18.53 -18.60 -19.79
CA SER A 264 -18.03 -18.96 -21.11
C SER A 264 -18.27 -17.78 -22.06
N ILE A 265 -17.35 -17.58 -23.02
CA ILE A 265 -17.41 -16.48 -24.00
C ILE A 265 -18.71 -16.51 -24.83
N GLU A 266 -19.42 -17.65 -24.85
CA GLU A 266 -20.72 -17.83 -25.51
C GLU A 266 -21.87 -17.05 -24.85
N ASP A 267 -21.79 -16.73 -23.55
CA ASP A 267 -22.87 -16.04 -22.83
C ASP A 267 -22.89 -14.52 -23.08
N ILE A 268 -21.81 -13.94 -23.65
CA ILE A 268 -21.70 -12.49 -23.91
C ILE A 268 -22.39 -12.08 -25.22
N PHE A 269 -22.69 -13.02 -26.12
CA PHE A 269 -23.29 -12.75 -27.43
C PHE A 269 -24.73 -13.28 -27.59
N ALA A 270 -25.37 -13.75 -26.52
CA ALA A 270 -26.67 -14.42 -26.61
C ALA A 270 -27.92 -13.53 -26.38
N GLU A 271 -27.77 -12.24 -26.06
CA GLU A 271 -28.92 -11.33 -25.99
C GLU A 271 -28.84 -10.23 -27.07
N SER A 272 -29.33 -10.62 -28.25
CA SER A 272 -29.92 -9.73 -29.26
C SER A 272 -31.38 -10.10 -29.45
#